data_AF-A0A662P7G7-F1
#
_entry.id   AF-A0A662P7G7-F1
#
_cell.length_a   1.000
_cell.length_b   1.000
_cell.length_c   1.000
_cell.angle_alpha   90.00
_cell.angle_beta   90.00
_cell.angle_gamma   90.00
#
_symmetry.space_group_name_H-M   'P 1'
#
loop_
_entity.id
_entity.type
_entity.pdbx_description
1 polymer ?
#
loop_
_entity_poly.entity_id
_entity_poly.type
_entity_poly.pdbx_seq_one_letter_code
_entity_poly.pdbx_strand_id
1 'polypeptide(L)' 'MKSHYYCSQCLVKQVVRTCELATENKELRERAVIESMKFLGSFNLEITPTYFGSEIQKIVKNITKNKDPYRKYKERP' A
#
# COMPACT_ATOMS: atom_id res chain seq x y z
N MET A 1 -10.14 -11.21 11.49
CA MET A 1 -8.83 -11.18 12.19
C MET A 1 -8.69 -9.87 12.93
N LYS A 2 -8.22 -9.90 14.18
CA LYS A 2 -7.82 -8.68 14.91
C LYS A 2 -6.41 -8.27 14.50
N SER A 3 -6.09 -6.98 14.58
CA SER A 3 -4.74 -6.48 14.33
C SER A 3 -3.80 -6.89 15.47
N HIS A 4 -2.56 -7.23 15.10
CA HIS A 4 -1.43 -7.41 16.01
C HIS A 4 -0.39 -6.32 15.71
N TYR A 5 0.46 -5.95 16.66
CA TYR A 5 1.44 -4.87 16.43
C TYR A 5 2.41 -5.20 15.26
N TYR A 6 2.72 -6.49 15.04
CA TYR A 6 3.47 -6.96 13.87
C TYR A 6 2.76 -6.73 12.52
N CYS A 7 1.44 -6.51 12.50
CA CYS A 7 0.73 -6.18 11.26
C CYS A 7 1.24 -4.86 10.66
N SER A 8 1.71 -3.92 11.48
CA SER A 8 2.34 -2.68 11.00
C SER A 8 3.53 -2.98 10.07
N GLN A 9 4.37 -3.95 10.41
CA GLN A 9 5.53 -4.34 9.61
C GLN A 9 5.10 -4.95 8.26
N CYS A 10 4.06 -5.78 8.26
CA CYS A 10 3.50 -6.34 7.03
C CYS A 10 2.91 -5.24 6.13
N LEU A 11 2.23 -4.26 6.72
CA LEU A 11 1.64 -3.13 5.99
C LEU A 11 2.72 -2.22 5.39
N VAL A 12 3.81 -1.94 6.12
CA VAL A 12 4.98 -1.21 5.59
C VAL A 12 5.54 -1.92 4.35
N LYS A 13 5.73 -3.25 4.42
CA LYS A 13 6.19 -4.04 3.26
C LYS A 13 5.21 -3.94 2.09
N GLN A 14 3.90 -3.96 2.38
CA GLN A 14 2.87 -3.82 1.35
C GLN A 14 2.91 -2.43 0.69
N VAL A 15 3.13 -1.35 1.44
CA VAL A 15 3.27 0.02 0.89
C VAL A 15 4.38 0.05 -0.15
N VAL A 16 5.58 -0.35 0.24
CA VAL A 16 6.77 -0.30 -0.63
C VAL A 16 6.53 -1.13 -1.89
N ARG A 17 6.11 -2.39 -1.73
CA ARG A 17 5.86 -3.29 -2.87
C ARG A 17 4.78 -2.76 -3.79
N THR A 18 3.66 -2.27 -3.25
CA THR A 18 2.56 -1.76 -4.10
C THR A 18 3.01 -0.55 -4.90
N CYS A 19 3.81 0.36 -4.32
CA CYS A 19 4.33 1.53 -5.01
C CYS A 19 5.33 1.16 -6.12
N GLU A 20 6.20 0.18 -5.87
CA GLU A 20 7.14 -0.35 -6.88
C GLU A 20 6.40 -0.92 -8.09
N LEU A 21 5.32 -1.67 -7.84
CA LEU A 21 4.51 -2.27 -8.90
C LEU A 21 3.63 -1.25 -9.63
N ALA A 22 3.21 -0.20 -8.93
CA ALA A 22 2.28 0.77 -9.48
C ALA A 22 2.92 1.70 -10.53
N THR A 23 4.21 2.06 -10.39
CA THR A 23 4.87 3.00 -11.30
C THR A 23 6.40 2.90 -11.28
N GLU A 24 7.03 3.21 -12.41
CA GLU A 24 8.48 3.41 -12.56
C GLU A 24 8.90 4.88 -12.42
N ASN A 25 7.94 5.82 -12.40
CA ASN A 25 8.23 7.23 -12.17
C ASN A 25 8.64 7.45 -10.69
N LYS A 26 9.87 7.92 -10.49
CA LYS A 26 10.47 8.10 -9.16
C LYS A 26 9.68 9.08 -8.28
N GLU A 27 9.25 10.22 -8.82
CA GLU A 27 8.53 11.26 -8.07
C GLU A 27 7.16 10.76 -7.63
N LEU A 28 6.42 10.09 -8.53
CA LEU A 28 5.12 9.49 -8.19
C LEU A 28 5.26 8.37 -7.17
N ARG A 29 6.30 7.54 -7.29
CA ARG A 29 6.59 6.46 -6.33
C ARG A 29 6.90 7.02 -4.95
N GLU A 30 7.80 8.00 -4.87
CA GLU A 30 8.17 8.64 -3.62
C GLU A 30 6.96 9.28 -2.94
N ARG A 31 6.16 10.06 -3.68
CA ARG A 31 4.93 10.65 -3.18
C ARG A 31 3.95 9.58 -2.67
N ALA A 32 3.75 8.50 -3.42
CA ALA A 32 2.86 7.41 -3.03
C ALA A 32 3.32 6.69 -1.74
N VAL A 33 4.63 6.47 -1.58
CA VAL A 33 5.20 5.90 -0.36
C VAL A 33 4.96 6.84 0.82
N ILE A 34 5.31 8.12 0.71
CA ILE A 34 5.19 9.09 1.80
C ILE A 34 3.73 9.22 2.26
N GLU A 35 2.78 9.39 1.34
CA GLU A 35 1.37 9.55 1.69
C GLU A 35 0.78 8.26 2.29
N SER A 36 1.19 7.09 1.81
CA SER A 36 0.76 5.81 2.39
C SER A 36 1.33 5.61 3.80
N MET A 37 2.57 6.02 4.07
CA MET A 37 3.18 5.93 5.39
C MET A 37 2.54 6.91 6.38
N LYS A 38 2.20 8.14 5.95
CA LYS A 38 1.43 9.08 6.77
C LYS A 38 0.10 8.50 7.20
N PHE A 39 -0.64 7.89 6.27
CA PHE A 39 -1.88 7.17 6.60
C PHE A 39 -1.63 6.02 7.57
N LEU A 40 -0.57 5.23 7.36
CA LEU A 40 -0.21 4.13 8.25
C LEU A 40 0.20 4.61 9.66
N GLY A 41 0.59 5.87 9.82
CA GLY A 41 0.78 6.51 11.13
C GLY A 41 -0.48 6.52 12.01
N SER A 42 -1.66 6.35 11.42
CA SER A 42 -2.94 6.17 12.15
C SER A 42 -3.23 4.71 12.55
N PHE A 43 -2.28 3.79 12.32
CA PHE A 43 -2.45 2.36 12.65
C PHE A 43 -2.79 2.16 14.12
N ASN A 44 -3.81 1.34 14.37
CA ASN A 44 -4.23 0.94 15.70
C ASN A 44 -4.69 -0.52 15.70
N LEU A 45 -4.79 -1.09 16.90
CA LEU A 45 -5.12 -2.51 17.06
C LEU A 45 -6.63 -2.80 17.03
N GLU A 46 -7.47 -1.76 17.08
CA GLU A 46 -8.94 -1.87 17.04
C GLU A 46 -9.45 -2.13 15.62
N ILE A 47 -8.80 -1.51 14.63
CA ILE A 47 -9.13 -1.64 13.22
C ILE A 47 -8.37 -2.82 12.61
N THR A 48 -9.03 -3.58 11.73
CA THR A 48 -8.43 -4.74 11.06
C THR A 48 -7.31 -4.36 10.10
N PRO A 49 -6.28 -5.21 9.91
CA PRO A 49 -5.16 -4.89 9.01
C PRO A 49 -5.62 -4.83 7.55
N THR A 50 -6.69 -5.55 7.19
CA THR A 50 -7.28 -5.53 5.85
C THR A 50 -7.82 -4.16 5.47
N TYR A 51 -8.36 -3.39 6.43
CA TYR A 51 -8.78 -2.01 6.19
C TYR A 51 -7.59 -1.15 5.79
N PHE A 52 -6.52 -1.14 6.59
CA PHE A 52 -5.32 -0.37 6.27
C PHE A 52 -4.71 -0.78 4.93
N GLY A 53 -4.62 -2.08 4.66
CA GLY A 53 -4.12 -2.59 3.39
C GLY A 53 -4.95 -2.13 2.20
N SER A 54 -6.27 -2.04 2.34
CA SER A 54 -7.17 -1.58 1.28
C SER A 54 -7.04 -0.07 1.02
N GLU A 55 -6.94 0.73 2.08
CA GLU A 55 -6.75 2.17 1.97
C GLU A 55 -5.39 2.51 1.36
N ILE A 56 -4.32 1.81 1.75
CA ILE A 56 -2.99 1.92 1.11
C ILE A 56 -3.11 1.70 -0.40
N GLN A 57 -3.81 0.64 -0.84
CA GLN A 57 -3.99 0.39 -2.27
C GLN A 57 -4.74 1.54 -2.96
N LYS A 58 -5.76 2.12 -2.34
CA LYS A 58 -6.49 3.28 -2.90
C LYS A 58 -5.57 4.50 -3.04
N ILE A 59 -4.81 4.82 -2.01
CA ILE A 59 -3.85 5.94 -2.02
C ILE A 59 -2.86 5.78 -3.19
N VAL A 60 -2.25 4.60 -3.30
CA VAL A 60 -1.28 4.32 -4.38
C VAL A 60 -1.92 4.43 -5.76
N LYS A 61 -3.11 3.83 -5.98
CA LYS A 61 -3.85 3.92 -7.25
C LYS A 61 -4.19 5.37 -7.63
N ASN A 62 -4.58 6.18 -6.65
CA ASN A 62 -4.98 7.56 -6.87
C ASN A 62 -3.80 8.46 -7.25
N ILE A 63 -2.63 8.26 -6.63
CA ILE A 63 -1.41 9.03 -6.89
C ILE A 63 -0.76 8.61 -8.20
N THR A 64 -0.60 7.30 -8.41
CA THR A 64 0.10 6.75 -9.59
C THR A 64 -0.77 6.67 -10.85
N LYS A 65 -2.08 6.87 -10.71
CA LYS A 65 -3.09 6.68 -11.79
C LYS A 65 -3.12 5.26 -12.38
N ASN A 66 -2.43 4.30 -11.75
CA ASN A 66 -2.48 2.90 -12.13
C ASN A 66 -3.62 2.19 -11.39
N LYS A 67 -4.67 1.77 -12.14
CA LYS A 67 -5.86 1.13 -11.57
C LYS A 67 -5.61 -0.26 -10.97
N ASP A 68 -4.63 -1.00 -11.50
CA ASP A 68 -4.26 -2.33 -11.01
C ASP A 68 -2.73 -2.53 -10.98
N PRO A 69 -2.06 -2.15 -9.88
CA PRO A 69 -0.63 -2.35 -9.70
C PRO A 69 -0.19 -3.81 -9.86
N TYR A 70 -1.06 -4.78 -9.60
CA TYR A 70 -0.73 -6.20 -9.62
C TYR A 70 -1.05 -6.89 -10.94
N ARG A 71 -1.53 -6.16 -11.96
CA ARG A 71 -1.93 -6.74 -13.25
C ARG A 71 -0.85 -7.67 -13.84
N LYS A 72 0.40 -7.20 -13.92
CA LYS A 72 1.54 -7.99 -14.43
C LYS A 72 1.84 -9.25 -13.61
N TYR A 73 1.45 -9.30 -12.33
CA TYR A 73 1.63 -10.50 -11.50
C TYR A 73 0.48 -11.49 -11.68
N LYS A 74 -0.75 -11.00 -11.89
CA LYS A 74 -1.93 -11.84 -12.12
C LYS A 74 -1.92 -12.51 -13.50
N GLU A 75 -1.27 -11.87 -14.47
CA GLU A 75 -1.12 -12.38 -15.84
C GLU A 75 0.04 -13.40 -15.97
N ARG A 76 0.75 -13.74 -14.88
CA ARG A 76 1.78 -14.80 -14.92
C ARG A 76 1.11 -16.18 -14.89
N PRO A 77 1.52 -17.11 -15.79
CA PRO A 77 1.01 -18.48 -15.82
C PRO A 77 1.46 -19.31 -14.61
#